data_AF-A0A2H0PBR5-F1
#
_entry.id   AF-A0A2H0PBR5-F1
#
_cell.length_a   1.000
_cell.length_b   1.000
_cell.length_c   1.000
_cell.angle_alpha   90.00
_cell.angle_beta   90.00
_cell.angle_gamma   90.00
#
_symmetry.space_group_name_H-M   'P 1'
#
loop_
_entity.id
_entity.type
_entity.pdbx_description
1 polymer ?
#
loop_
_entity_poly.entity_id
_entity_poly.type
_entity_poly.pdbx_seq_one_letter_code
_entity_poly.pdbx_strand_id
1 'polypeptide(L)'
;FLLRACVVPNMSAALMRKAAFDAAGGASSAYRLCLDWDLWGRLARRNDFFYVAETLSSFRAHATTARSTFGLAMQLGEIFDVLRDAAAAIELSALDRFKFRLGLGLVWAGYFRADPGAWLRGFPSAAASASSRDPFAVPFLLMAVCAKLLGIRYSLVDRHFRV
;
A
#
# COMPACT_ATOMS: atom_id res chain seq x y z
N PHE A 1 -4.80 -10.59 -2.78
CA PHE A 1 -4.38 -10.43 -1.36
C PHE A 1 -3.48 -9.20 -1.19
N LEU A 2 -2.34 -9.15 -1.89
CA LEU A 2 -1.37 -8.04 -1.80
C LEU A 2 -1.91 -6.66 -2.19
N LEU A 3 -2.99 -6.55 -2.97
CA LEU A 3 -3.67 -5.27 -3.24
C LEU A 3 -4.39 -4.65 -2.03
N ARG A 4 -4.52 -5.39 -0.93
CA ARG A 4 -5.26 -4.98 0.27
C ARG A 4 -4.37 -4.84 1.50
N ALA A 5 -3.15 -5.36 1.44
CA ALA A 5 -2.26 -5.41 2.59
C ALA A 5 -0.86 -5.78 2.11
N CYS A 6 0.17 -5.09 2.60
CA CYS A 6 1.53 -5.60 2.53
C CYS A 6 1.74 -6.56 3.72
N VAL A 7 1.48 -7.85 3.49
CA VAL A 7 1.53 -8.89 4.53
C VAL A 7 2.93 -9.42 4.82
N VAL A 8 3.90 -9.05 3.97
CA VAL A 8 5.32 -9.33 4.17
C VAL A 8 5.98 -7.98 4.44
N PRO A 9 5.85 -7.44 5.67
CA PRO A 9 6.24 -6.06 5.99
C PRO A 9 7.76 -5.85 6.04
N ASN A 10 8.53 -6.93 5.94
CA ASN A 10 9.97 -6.91 6.02
C ASN A 10 10.55 -7.86 4.98
N MET A 11 11.48 -7.37 4.16
CA MET A 11 12.13 -8.15 3.12
C MET A 11 12.97 -9.30 3.68
N SER A 12 13.52 -9.18 4.90
CA SER A 12 14.26 -10.27 5.53
C SER A 12 13.38 -11.38 6.12
N ALA A 13 12.05 -11.25 6.06
CA ALA A 13 11.11 -12.29 6.48
C ALA A 13 10.71 -13.25 5.35
N ALA A 14 11.24 -13.07 4.14
CA ALA A 14 10.92 -13.90 2.98
C ALA A 14 12.19 -14.51 2.37
N LEU A 15 12.08 -15.77 1.96
CA LEU A 15 13.06 -16.46 1.13
C LEU A 15 12.47 -16.70 -0.24
N MET A 16 13.29 -16.54 -1.28
CA MET A 16 12.88 -16.77 -2.66
C MET A 16 14.02 -17.40 -3.45
N ARG A 17 13.67 -18.19 -4.47
CA ARG A 17 14.67 -18.74 -5.39
C ARG A 17 15.26 -17.60 -6.22
N LYS A 18 16.58 -17.60 -6.44
CA LYS A 18 17.25 -16.61 -7.29
C LYS A 18 16.60 -16.51 -8.68
N ALA A 19 16.29 -17.65 -9.30
CA ALA A 19 15.63 -17.70 -10.60
C ALA A 19 14.26 -16.98 -10.61
N ALA A 20 13.47 -17.09 -9.54
CA ALA A 20 12.20 -16.39 -9.42
C ALA A 20 12.41 -14.87 -9.26
N PHE A 21 13.43 -14.45 -8.50
CA PHE A 21 13.80 -13.04 -8.36
C PHE A 21 14.26 -12.42 -9.68
N ASP A 22 15.14 -13.10 -10.41
CA ASP A 22 15.62 -12.65 -11.72
C ASP A 22 14.46 -12.59 -12.73
N ALA A 23 13.61 -13.63 -12.78
CA ALA A 23 12.43 -13.66 -13.64
C ALA A 23 11.40 -12.58 -13.26
N ALA A 24 11.35 -12.17 -11.99
CA ALA A 24 10.54 -11.04 -11.55
C ALA A 24 11.05 -9.69 -12.08
N GLY A 25 12.31 -9.59 -12.52
CA GLY A 25 12.99 -8.35 -12.88
C GLY A 25 13.76 -7.71 -11.71
N GLY A 26 14.01 -8.47 -10.64
CA GLY A 26 14.77 -8.01 -9.48
C GLY A 26 14.11 -6.88 -8.68
N ALA A 27 14.89 -6.18 -7.87
CA ALA A 27 14.42 -5.02 -7.10
C ALA A 27 14.37 -3.77 -7.98
N SER A 28 13.22 -3.09 -8.01
CA SER A 28 13.05 -1.87 -8.79
C SER A 28 13.63 -0.66 -8.06
N SER A 29 14.40 0.17 -8.76
CA SER A 29 14.88 1.46 -8.23
C SER A 29 13.83 2.58 -8.28
N ALA A 30 12.66 2.31 -8.86
CA ALA A 30 11.57 3.28 -8.97
C ALA A 30 10.91 3.62 -7.62
N TYR A 31 11.06 2.74 -6.62
CA TYR A 31 10.44 2.88 -5.29
C TYR A 31 11.51 2.85 -4.21
N ARG A 32 11.45 3.81 -3.28
CA ARG A 32 12.35 3.88 -2.12
C ARG A 32 11.75 3.23 -0.88
N LEU A 33 10.43 3.26 -0.76
CA LEU A 33 9.65 2.82 0.39
C LEU A 33 8.82 1.57 0.10
N CYS A 34 8.33 1.42 -1.12
CA CYS A 34 7.43 0.32 -1.52
C CYS A 34 8.09 -0.70 -2.47
N LEU A 35 9.42 -0.74 -2.50
CA LEU A 35 10.21 -1.69 -3.32
C LEU A 35 9.85 -3.15 -3.02
N ASP A 36 9.60 -3.47 -1.76
CA ASP A 36 9.22 -4.80 -1.31
C ASP A 36 7.83 -5.16 -1.84
N TRP A 37 6.87 -4.26 -1.71
CA TRP A 37 5.50 -4.48 -2.13
C TRP A 37 5.38 -4.65 -3.65
N ASP A 38 6.10 -3.84 -4.43
CA ASP A 38 6.23 -4.02 -5.88
C ASP A 38 6.81 -5.41 -6.22
N LEU A 39 7.92 -5.79 -5.57
CA LEU A 39 8.56 -7.09 -5.78
C LEU A 39 7.62 -8.25 -5.45
N TRP A 40 6.88 -8.18 -4.34
CA TRP A 40 5.89 -9.19 -3.97
C TRP A 40 4.77 -9.30 -4.99
N GLY A 41 4.27 -8.17 -5.49
CA GLY A 41 3.27 -8.15 -6.55
C GLY A 41 3.75 -8.80 -7.84
N ARG A 42 5.01 -8.57 -8.23
CA ARG A 42 5.63 -9.19 -9.41
C ARG A 42 5.88 -10.69 -9.23
N LEU A 43 6.35 -11.11 -8.06
CA LEU A 43 6.57 -12.52 -7.74
C LEU A 43 5.25 -13.30 -7.68
N ALA A 44 4.21 -12.76 -7.04
CA ALA A 44 2.93 -13.42 -6.84
C ALA A 44 2.15 -13.65 -8.14
N ARG A 45 2.45 -12.90 -9.20
CA ARG A 45 1.87 -13.14 -10.53
C ARG A 45 2.43 -14.36 -11.25
N ARG A 46 3.58 -14.87 -10.80
CA ARG A 46 4.33 -15.93 -11.48
C ARG A 46 4.59 -17.15 -10.61
N ASN A 47 4.39 -17.03 -9.31
CA ASN A 47 4.76 -18.05 -8.33
C ASN A 47 3.74 -18.07 -7.20
N ASP A 48 3.58 -19.25 -6.61
CA ASP A 48 2.85 -19.41 -5.37
C ASP A 48 3.67 -18.95 -4.16
N PHE A 49 2.97 -18.45 -3.16
CA PHE A 49 3.54 -18.05 -1.87
C PHE A 49 3.20 -19.10 -0.83
N PHE A 50 4.22 -19.58 -0.11
CA PHE A 50 4.05 -20.44 1.05
C PHE A 50 4.36 -19.64 2.31
N TYR A 51 3.44 -19.67 3.27
CA TYR A 51 3.58 -19.00 4.55
C TYR A 51 3.91 -20.02 5.64
N VAL A 52 4.94 -19.74 6.44
CA VAL A 52 5.30 -20.51 7.62
C VAL A 52 4.82 -19.75 8.84
N ALA A 53 3.91 -20.36 9.60
CA ALA A 53 3.28 -19.75 10.78
C ALA A 53 4.18 -19.83 12.03
N GLU A 54 5.47 -19.53 11.88
CA GLU A 54 6.48 -19.53 12.94
C GLU A 54 7.20 -18.18 13.00
N THR A 55 7.57 -17.76 14.21
CA THR A 55 8.31 -16.51 14.42
C THR A 55 9.77 -16.71 14.05
N LEU A 56 10.08 -16.62 12.75
CA LEU A 56 11.43 -16.84 12.20
C LEU A 56 12.20 -15.54 11.91
N SER A 57 11.56 -14.38 12.06
CA SER A 57 12.16 -13.07 11.78
C SER A 57 11.95 -12.12 12.96
N SER A 58 13.03 -11.48 13.38
CA SER A 58 13.03 -10.40 14.37
C SER A 58 13.53 -9.13 13.71
N PHE A 59 12.77 -8.05 13.78
CA PHE A 59 13.16 -6.75 13.24
C PHE A 59 13.10 -5.67 14.32
N ARG A 60 13.94 -4.64 14.19
CA ARG A 60 14.01 -3.51 15.13
C ARG A 60 13.38 -2.28 14.50
N ALA A 61 12.32 -1.77 15.11
CA ALA A 61 11.82 -0.43 14.83
C ALA A 61 12.64 0.60 15.64
N HIS A 62 13.03 1.70 15.02
CA HIS A 62 13.71 2.82 15.67
C HIS A 62 13.27 4.13 15.01
N ALA A 63 13.50 5.27 15.68
CA ALA A 63 12.95 6.56 15.28
C ALA A 63 13.44 7.06 13.90
N THR A 64 14.54 6.52 13.36
CA THR A 64 15.15 6.92 12.08
C THR A 64 15.12 5.84 11.01
N THR A 65 14.08 5.03 10.98
CA THR A 65 13.83 4.14 9.83
C THR A 65 13.67 4.94 8.53
N ALA A 66 13.88 4.29 7.38
CA ALA A 66 13.57 4.88 6.08
C ALA A 66 12.14 5.47 6.07
N ARG A 67 11.17 4.73 6.61
CA ARG A 67 9.78 5.19 6.70
C ARG A 67 9.58 6.41 7.61
N SER A 68 10.37 6.60 8.65
CA SER A 68 10.23 7.77 9.54
C SER A 68 10.99 9.00 9.06
N THR A 69 11.85 8.86 8.05
CA THR A 69 12.61 9.97 7.43
C THR A 69 11.93 10.53 6.19
N PHE A 70 11.07 9.76 5.51
CA PHE A 70 10.31 10.25 4.35
C PHE A 70 8.96 10.89 4.74
N GLY A 71 8.64 12.03 4.13
CA GLY A 71 7.39 12.74 4.36
C GLY A 71 6.16 11.96 3.89
N LEU A 72 5.04 12.15 4.59
CA LEU A 72 3.77 11.44 4.35
C LEU A 72 3.35 11.41 2.87
N ALA A 73 3.45 12.55 2.18
CA ALA A 73 3.08 12.66 0.76
C ALA A 73 3.88 11.71 -0.15
N MET A 74 5.18 11.52 0.12
CA MET A 74 6.02 10.60 -0.65
C MET A 74 5.64 9.15 -0.39
N GLN A 75 5.39 8.79 0.88
CA GLN A 75 4.98 7.41 1.24
C GLN A 75 3.69 7.02 0.52
N LEU A 76 2.71 7.91 0.53
CA LEU A 76 1.43 7.67 -0.11
C LEU A 76 1.51 7.65 -1.63
N GLY A 77 2.35 8.52 -2.20
CA GLY A 77 2.62 8.50 -3.64
C GLY A 77 3.11 7.13 -4.10
N GLU A 78 4.13 6.59 -3.42
CA GLU A 78 4.65 5.26 -3.76
C GLU A 78 3.65 4.13 -3.48
N ILE A 79 2.90 4.18 -2.38
CA ILE A 79 1.86 3.18 -2.10
C ILE A 79 0.81 3.17 -3.20
N PHE A 80 0.35 4.35 -3.64
CA PHE A 80 -0.64 4.47 -4.71
C PHE A 80 -0.10 3.98 -6.05
N ASP A 81 1.17 4.27 -6.34
CA ASP A 81 1.83 3.79 -7.56
C ASP A 81 1.92 2.27 -7.60
N VAL A 82 2.51 1.66 -6.57
CA VAL A 82 2.64 0.20 -6.50
C VAL A 82 1.29 -0.50 -6.57
N LEU A 83 0.31 -0.02 -5.81
CA LEU A 83 -1.02 -0.64 -5.75
C LEU A 83 -1.77 -0.53 -7.08
N ARG A 84 -1.67 0.61 -7.77
CA ARG A 84 -2.26 0.76 -9.11
C ARG A 84 -1.55 -0.14 -10.11
N ASP A 85 -0.23 -0.14 -10.15
CA ASP A 85 0.53 -0.91 -11.14
C ASP A 85 0.26 -2.42 -10.95
N ALA A 86 0.15 -2.87 -9.70
CA ALA A 86 -0.28 -4.22 -9.38
C ALA A 86 -1.75 -4.50 -9.74
N ALA A 87 -2.65 -3.52 -9.63
CA ALA A 87 -4.06 -3.67 -10.00
C ALA A 87 -4.29 -3.65 -11.51
N ALA A 88 -3.54 -2.86 -12.27
CA ALA A 88 -3.57 -2.82 -13.73
C ALA A 88 -3.01 -4.10 -14.36
N ALA A 89 -2.16 -4.79 -13.62
CA ALA A 89 -1.53 -6.04 -14.01
C ALA A 89 -2.43 -7.29 -13.88
N ILE A 90 -3.64 -7.16 -13.34
CA ILE A 90 -4.57 -8.26 -13.14
C ILE A 90 -5.99 -7.88 -13.53
N GLU A 91 -6.78 -8.85 -13.96
CA GLU A 91 -8.20 -8.65 -14.20
C GLU A 91 -8.95 -8.54 -12.88
N LEU A 92 -9.64 -7.40 -12.67
CA LEU A 92 -10.41 -7.12 -11.47
C LEU A 92 -11.90 -7.06 -11.80
N SER A 93 -12.69 -7.80 -11.02
CA SER A 93 -14.15 -7.66 -11.01
C SER A 93 -14.56 -6.22 -10.61
N ALA A 94 -15.76 -5.80 -10.99
CA ALA A 94 -16.28 -4.48 -10.60
C ALA A 94 -16.27 -4.28 -9.07
N LEU A 95 -16.62 -5.32 -8.31
CA LEU A 95 -16.61 -5.31 -6.85
C LEU A 95 -15.19 -5.21 -6.28
N ASP A 96 -14.22 -5.94 -6.85
CA ASP A 96 -12.83 -5.85 -6.39
C ASP A 96 -12.20 -4.51 -6.73
N ARG A 97 -12.56 -3.92 -7.87
CA ARG A 97 -12.15 -2.56 -8.25
C ARG A 97 -12.72 -1.51 -7.31
N PHE A 98 -14.00 -1.64 -6.91
CA PHE A 98 -14.60 -0.78 -5.90
C PHE A 98 -13.89 -0.91 -4.55
N LYS A 99 -13.68 -2.15 -4.08
CA LYS A 99 -12.96 -2.42 -2.81
C LYS A 99 -11.53 -1.89 -2.83
N PHE A 100 -10.85 -2.01 -3.96
CA PHE A 100 -9.49 -1.47 -4.17
C PHE A 100 -9.45 0.04 -4.00
N ARG A 101 -10.34 0.77 -4.70
CA ARG A 101 -10.43 2.24 -4.61
C ARG A 101 -10.80 2.72 -3.20
N LEU A 102 -11.73 2.02 -2.55
CA LEU A 102 -12.06 2.27 -1.15
C LEU A 102 -10.85 2.03 -0.24
N GLY A 103 -10.10 0.95 -0.47
CA GLY A 103 -8.87 0.64 0.25
C GLY A 103 -7.82 1.75 0.15
N LEU A 104 -7.59 2.30 -1.04
CA LEU A 104 -6.70 3.46 -1.24
C LEU A 104 -7.15 4.68 -0.43
N GLY A 105 -8.46 4.98 -0.46
CA GLY A 105 -9.04 6.05 0.35
C GLY A 105 -8.83 5.84 1.86
N LEU A 106 -8.96 4.59 2.31
CA LEU A 106 -8.79 4.24 3.72
C LEU A 106 -7.34 4.27 4.18
N VAL A 107 -6.39 3.87 3.33
CA VAL A 107 -4.95 4.04 3.59
C VAL A 107 -4.65 5.51 3.83
N TRP A 108 -5.10 6.40 2.94
CA TRP A 108 -4.98 7.85 3.13
C TRP A 108 -5.59 8.31 4.44
N ALA A 109 -6.84 7.93 4.72
CA ALA A 109 -7.55 8.31 5.94
C ALA A 109 -6.91 7.78 7.23
N GLY A 110 -6.17 6.66 7.19
CA GLY A 110 -5.44 6.11 8.32
C GLY A 110 -4.40 7.08 8.90
N TYR A 111 -3.77 7.88 8.04
CA TYR A 111 -2.75 8.85 8.43
C TYR A 111 -3.30 10.10 9.13
N PHE A 112 -4.62 10.30 9.16
CA PHE A 112 -5.24 11.44 9.85
C PHE A 112 -4.84 11.51 11.32
N ARG A 113 -4.71 10.37 12.01
CA ARG A 113 -4.34 10.34 13.44
C ARG A 113 -2.88 10.71 13.70
N ALA A 114 -2.00 10.53 12.72
CA ALA A 114 -0.58 10.79 12.88
C ALA A 114 -0.29 12.31 12.82
N ASP A 115 -0.86 13.00 11.83
CA ASP A 115 -0.76 14.45 11.69
C ASP A 115 -1.95 14.99 10.87
N PRO A 116 -3.05 15.44 11.52
CA PRO A 116 -4.22 15.98 10.84
C PRO A 116 -3.90 17.18 9.94
N GLY A 117 -2.92 18.00 10.32
CA GLY A 117 -2.54 19.20 9.60
C GLY A 117 -1.79 18.87 8.31
N ALA A 118 -0.78 18.00 8.39
CA ALA A 118 -0.08 17.52 7.19
C ALA A 118 -1.00 16.69 6.29
N TRP A 119 -1.96 15.95 6.86
CA TRP A 119 -2.96 15.22 6.11
C TRP A 119 -3.85 16.15 5.28
N LEU A 120 -4.44 17.20 5.87
CA LEU A 120 -5.24 18.16 5.12
C LEU A 120 -4.42 18.89 4.04
N ARG A 121 -3.20 19.34 4.37
CA ARG A 121 -2.30 19.99 3.40
C ARG A 121 -1.83 19.06 2.29
N GLY A 122 -1.74 17.77 2.57
CA GLY A 122 -1.35 16.74 1.60
C GLY A 122 -2.47 16.35 0.63
N PHE A 123 -3.73 16.71 0.92
CA PHE A 123 -4.87 16.32 0.10
C PHE A 123 -4.77 16.76 -1.37
N PRO A 124 -4.40 18.01 -1.73
CA PRO A 124 -4.26 18.39 -3.13
C PRO A 124 -3.23 17.55 -3.88
N SER A 125 -2.11 17.23 -3.24
CA SER A 125 -1.07 16.37 -3.81
C SER A 125 -1.56 14.91 -3.96
N ALA A 126 -2.22 14.38 -2.93
CA ALA A 126 -2.80 13.03 -2.97
C ALA A 126 -3.91 12.92 -4.02
N ALA A 127 -4.77 13.93 -4.15
CA ALA A 127 -5.85 14.00 -5.12
C ALA A 127 -5.32 14.19 -6.55
N ALA A 128 -4.31 15.04 -6.77
CA ALA A 128 -3.67 15.21 -8.07
C ALA A 128 -2.92 13.95 -8.51
N SER A 129 -2.22 13.30 -7.58
CA SER A 129 -1.61 11.99 -7.83
C SER A 129 -2.70 10.98 -8.20
N ALA A 130 -3.73 10.83 -7.36
CA ALA A 130 -4.83 9.89 -7.63
C ALA A 130 -5.54 10.17 -8.96
N SER A 131 -5.89 11.43 -9.28
CA SER A 131 -6.63 11.80 -10.49
C SER A 131 -5.84 11.65 -11.77
N SER A 132 -4.52 11.88 -11.74
CA SER A 132 -3.63 11.65 -12.88
C SER A 132 -3.58 10.18 -13.33
N ARG A 133 -4.04 9.27 -12.46
CA ARG A 133 -3.87 7.83 -12.57
C ARG A 133 -5.20 7.06 -12.63
N ASP A 134 -6.19 7.51 -11.87
CA ASP A 134 -7.58 7.04 -11.89
C ASP A 134 -8.51 8.19 -11.48
N PRO A 135 -9.22 8.84 -12.42
CA PRO A 135 -10.15 9.93 -12.12
C PRO A 135 -11.23 9.53 -11.10
N PHE A 136 -11.57 8.24 -11.04
CA PHE A 136 -12.55 7.72 -10.11
C PHE A 136 -12.00 7.53 -8.70
N ALA A 137 -10.70 7.69 -8.45
CA ALA A 137 -10.12 7.54 -7.11
C ALA A 137 -10.40 8.74 -6.19
N VAL A 138 -10.59 9.95 -6.74
CA VAL A 138 -10.85 11.18 -5.96
C VAL A 138 -12.13 11.08 -5.12
N PRO A 139 -13.28 10.60 -5.65
CA PRO A 139 -14.47 10.34 -4.84
C PRO A 139 -14.22 9.42 -3.63
N PHE A 140 -13.33 8.43 -3.74
CA PHE A 140 -13.03 7.52 -2.63
C PHE A 140 -12.12 8.18 -1.58
N LEU A 141 -11.23 9.08 -1.99
CA LEU A 141 -10.47 9.92 -1.06
C LEU A 141 -11.42 10.85 -0.28
N LEU A 142 -12.37 11.50 -0.96
CA LEU A 142 -13.39 12.35 -0.33
C LEU A 142 -14.30 11.55 0.60
N MET A 143 -14.77 10.38 0.16
CA MET A 143 -15.57 9.49 1.01
C MET A 143 -14.82 9.07 2.27
N ALA A 144 -13.52 8.80 2.16
CA ALA A 144 -12.68 8.46 3.32
C ALA A 144 -12.47 9.66 4.26
N VAL A 145 -12.36 10.88 3.73
CA VAL A 145 -12.36 12.13 4.52
C VAL A 145 -13.66 12.27 5.29
N CYS A 146 -14.80 12.20 4.60
CA CYS A 146 -16.13 12.33 5.22
C CYS A 146 -16.35 11.27 6.29
N ALA A 147 -16.02 10.00 6.02
CA ALA A 147 -16.17 8.94 6.99
C ALA A 147 -15.29 9.11 8.23
N LYS A 148 -14.07 9.68 8.09
CA LYS A 148 -13.24 10.02 9.25
C LYS A 148 -13.81 11.17 10.06
N LEU A 149 -14.29 12.24 9.41
CA LEU A 149 -14.93 13.37 10.07
C LEU A 149 -16.20 12.94 10.82
N LEU A 150 -16.94 11.98 10.26
CA LEU A 150 -18.16 11.41 10.85
C LEU A 150 -17.88 10.31 11.90
N GLY A 151 -16.61 10.01 12.20
CA GLY A 151 -16.23 9.00 13.19
C GLY A 151 -16.63 7.57 12.81
N ILE A 152 -16.91 7.29 11.54
CA ILE A 152 -17.34 5.98 11.06
C ILE A 152 -16.17 5.00 11.24
N ARG A 153 -16.40 3.96 12.07
CA ARG A 153 -15.44 2.87 12.27
C ARG A 153 -15.58 1.86 11.14
N TYR A 154 -14.53 1.73 10.34
CA TYR A 154 -14.44 0.70 9.31
C TYR A 154 -14.07 -0.66 9.92
N SER A 155 -14.99 -1.28 10.66
CA SER A 155 -14.78 -2.59 11.32
C SER A 155 -14.47 -3.73 10.34
N LEU A 156 -14.87 -3.59 9.09
CA LEU A 156 -14.60 -4.54 8.00
C LEU A 156 -13.21 -4.38 7.36
N VAL A 157 -12.47 -3.28 7.62
CA VAL A 157 -11.20 -2.97 6.94
C VAL A 157 -10.02 -2.85 7.90
N ASP A 158 -10.26 -2.51 9.17
CA ASP A 158 -9.24 -2.40 10.24
C ASP A 158 -8.47 -3.70 10.51
N ARG A 159 -8.99 -4.87 10.09
CA ARG A 159 -8.29 -6.16 10.23
C ARG A 159 -7.26 -6.42 9.13
N HIS A 160 -7.28 -5.68 8.02
CA HIS A 160 -6.45 -6.00 6.84
C HIS A 160 -5.50 -4.88 6.42
N PHE A 161 -5.76 -3.63 6.78
CA PHE A 161 -4.85 -2.52 6.51
C PHE A 161 -4.21 -2.02 7.81
N ARG A 162 -3.39 -2.86 8.46
CA ARG A 162 -2.42 -2.38 9.45
C ARG A 162 -1.11 -2.12 8.72
N VAL A 163 -0.86 -0.85 8.41
CA VAL A 163 0.43 -0.36 7.92
C VAL A 163 1.34 -0.09 9.11
#